data_AF-A0A3N5RI99-F1
#
_entry.id   AF-A0A3N5RI99-F1
#
_cell.length_a   1.000
_cell.length_b   1.000
_cell.length_c   1.000
_cell.angle_alpha   90.00
_cell.angle_beta   90.00
_cell.angle_gamma   90.00
#
_symmetry.space_group_name_H-M   'P 1'
#
loop_
_entity.id
_entity.type
_entity.pdbx_description
1 polymer ?
#
loop_
_entity_poly.entity_id
_entity_poly.type
_entity_poly.pdbx_seq_one_letter_code
_entity_poly.pdbx_strand_id
1 'polypeptide(L)'
;MIKTMANEEIKVNDNVYKVTINDQTRMYAMKLNRLSQQGFNDVDSFDEISTEISTTINNLLKNGLSPEVQEEDMDGAVKQLLHMFDKSKK
;
A
#
# COMPACT_ATOMS: atom_id res chain seq x y z
N MET A 1 -18.68 -16.76 13.13
CA MET A 1 -17.21 -16.86 13.20
C MET A 1 -16.65 -15.45 13.11
N ILE A 2 -16.31 -14.83 14.23
CA ILE A 2 -15.79 -13.45 14.26
C ILE A 2 -14.28 -13.57 14.11
N LYS A 3 -13.74 -13.17 12.95
CA LYS A 3 -12.29 -13.02 12.74
C LYS A 3 -11.86 -11.82 13.57
N THR A 4 -11.07 -12.05 14.61
CA THR A 4 -10.41 -10.99 15.38
C THR A 4 -9.54 -10.17 14.42
N MET A 5 -9.93 -8.92 14.13
CA MET A 5 -9.01 -7.95 13.54
C MET A 5 -7.99 -7.63 14.63
N ALA A 6 -6.76 -8.13 14.49
CA ALA A 6 -5.66 -7.58 15.27
C ALA A 6 -5.55 -6.11 14.87
N ASN A 7 -5.69 -5.18 15.82
CA ASN A 7 -5.46 -3.76 15.60
C ASN A 7 -3.95 -3.57 15.38
N GLU A 8 -3.48 -3.84 14.17
CA GLU A 8 -2.12 -3.50 13.77
C GLU A 8 -2.07 -1.99 13.52
N GLU A 9 -1.02 -1.36 14.02
CA GLU A 9 -0.76 0.07 13.83
C GLU A 9 0.64 0.25 13.24
N ILE A 10 0.80 1.27 12.40
CA ILE A 10 2.11 1.75 11.95
C ILE A 10 2.34 3.16 12.47
N LYS A 11 3.61 3.48 12.75
CA LYS A 11 4.05 4.84 13.04
C LYS A 11 4.90 5.35 11.90
N VAL A 12 4.51 6.47 11.29
CA VAL A 12 5.26 7.16 10.24
C VAL A 12 5.45 8.59 10.71
N ASN A 13 6.68 9.08 10.74
CA ASN A 13 7.02 10.36 11.36
C ASN A 13 6.42 10.45 12.79
N ASP A 14 5.61 11.47 13.07
CA ASP A 14 4.93 11.65 14.36
C ASP A 14 3.47 11.17 14.36
N ASN A 15 3.00 10.57 13.26
CA ASN A 15 1.63 10.10 13.09
C ASN A 15 1.50 8.58 13.30
N VAL A 16 0.36 8.15 13.85
CA VAL A 16 0.01 6.73 14.05
C VAL A 16 -1.20 6.40 13.20
N TYR A 17 -1.10 5.33 12.41
CA TYR A 17 -2.15 4.88 11.51
C TYR A 17 -2.58 3.46 11.86
N LYS A 18 -3.89 3.25 11.96
CA LYS A 18 -4.50 1.92 12.10
C LYS A 18 -4.49 1.22 10.76
N VAL A 19 -4.04 -0.02 10.75
CA VAL A 19 -3.92 -0.85 9.56
C VAL A 19 -5.17 -1.71 9.39
N THR A 20 -5.70 -1.74 8.17
CA THR A 20 -6.78 -2.65 7.77
C THR A 20 -6.25 -3.72 6.82
N ILE A 21 -6.10 -4.95 7.34
CA ILE A 21 -5.65 -6.11 6.57
C ILE A 21 -6.86 -6.90 6.08
N ASN A 22 -7.11 -6.87 4.78
CA ASN A 22 -8.14 -7.66 4.11
C ASN A 22 -7.68 -8.08 2.71
N ASP A 23 -8.52 -8.81 1.98
CA ASP A 23 -8.16 -9.33 0.65
C ASP A 23 -7.96 -8.20 -0.38
N GLN A 24 -8.71 -7.10 -0.24
CA GLN A 24 -8.59 -5.93 -1.12
C GLN A 24 -7.24 -5.21 -0.92
N THR A 25 -6.82 -4.98 0.34
CA THR A 25 -5.54 -4.33 0.64
C THR A 25 -4.35 -5.21 0.29
N ARG A 26 -4.48 -6.54 0.45
CA ARG A 26 -3.52 -7.53 -0.08
C ARG A 26 -3.39 -7.46 -1.60
N MET A 27 -4.51 -7.38 -2.32
CA MET A 27 -4.52 -7.29 -3.78
C MET A 27 -3.79 -6.03 -4.26
N TYR A 28 -4.03 -4.87 -3.65
CA TYR A 28 -3.31 -3.64 -4.01
C TYR A 28 -1.81 -3.75 -3.73
N ALA A 29 -1.41 -4.30 -2.58
CA ALA A 29 0.00 -4.51 -2.26
C ALA A 29 0.70 -5.44 -3.26
N MET A 30 0.06 -6.55 -3.64
CA MET A 30 0.60 -7.47 -4.65
C MET A 30 0.70 -6.82 -6.04
N LYS A 31 -0.32 -6.05 -6.44
CA LYS A 31 -0.32 -5.31 -7.68
C LYS A 31 0.81 -4.28 -7.71
N LEU A 32 0.98 -3.51 -6.63
CA LEU A 32 2.05 -2.52 -6.51
C LEU A 32 3.43 -3.17 -6.67
N ASN A 33 3.69 -4.27 -5.94
CA ASN A 33 4.95 -5.02 -6.08
C ASN A 33 5.20 -5.49 -7.52
N ARG A 34 4.16 -5.93 -8.24
CA ARG A 34 4.29 -6.32 -9.66
C ARG A 34 4.61 -5.13 -10.54
N LEU A 35 3.93 -4.00 -10.37
CA LEU A 35 4.13 -2.78 -11.16
C LEU A 35 5.51 -2.17 -10.92
N SER A 36 6.00 -2.14 -9.68
CA SER A 36 7.34 -1.64 -9.34
C SER A 36 8.49 -2.45 -9.94
N GLN A 37 8.22 -3.67 -10.42
CA GLN A 37 9.19 -4.52 -11.12
C GLN A 37 9.07 -4.43 -12.65
N GLN A 38 8.03 -3.77 -13.18
CA GLN A 38 7.89 -3.56 -14.62
C GLN A 38 8.83 -2.43 -15.04
N GLY A 39 9.65 -2.69 -16.07
CA GLY A 39 10.42 -1.66 -16.73
C GLY A 39 9.56 -0.86 -17.71
N PHE A 40 10.02 0.33 -18.04
CA PHE A 40 9.42 1.16 -19.09
C PHE A 40 10.07 0.82 -20.43
N ASN A 41 9.26 0.48 -21.44
CA ASN A 41 9.75 0.11 -22.77
C ASN A 41 9.79 1.31 -23.73
N ASP A 42 8.96 2.31 -23.48
CA ASP A 42 8.77 3.55 -24.24
C ASP A 42 8.09 4.62 -23.35
N VAL A 43 7.81 5.81 -23.90
CA VAL A 43 7.17 6.91 -23.16
C VAL A 43 5.71 6.60 -22.82
N ASP A 44 4.98 5.93 -23.72
CA ASP A 44 3.56 5.60 -23.50
C ASP A 44 3.40 4.60 -22.34
N SER A 45 4.27 3.58 -22.29
CA SER A 45 4.34 2.63 -21.19
C SER A 45 4.80 3.29 -19.89
N PHE A 46 5.63 4.34 -19.94
CA PHE A 46 5.96 5.12 -18.74
C PHE A 46 4.73 5.82 -18.15
N ASP A 47 3.95 6.53 -18.96
CA ASP A 47 2.78 7.25 -18.50
C ASP A 47 1.70 6.30 -17.97
N GLU A 48 1.46 5.20 -18.67
CA GLU A 48 0.49 4.17 -18.25
C GLU A 48 0.89 3.53 -16.92
N ILE A 49 2.11 3.00 -16.83
CA ILE A 49 2.59 2.30 -15.62
C ILE A 49 2.67 3.27 -14.44
N SER A 50 3.14 4.51 -14.65
CA SER A 50 3.22 5.53 -13.58
C SER A 50 1.84 5.90 -13.06
N THR A 51 0.85 6.04 -13.95
CA THR A 51 -0.54 6.30 -13.57
C THR A 51 -1.13 5.13 -12.78
N GLU A 52 -0.83 3.89 -13.19
CA GLU A 52 -1.32 2.70 -12.53
C GLU A 52 -0.68 2.50 -11.15
N ILE A 53 0.61 2.80 -11.01
CA ILE A 53 1.33 2.82 -9.72
C ILE A 53 0.68 3.83 -8.78
N SER A 54 0.52 5.08 -9.22
CA SER A 54 -0.07 6.16 -8.41
C SER A 54 -1.49 5.80 -7.96
N THR A 55 -2.32 5.29 -8.87
CA THR A 55 -3.68 4.82 -8.57
C THR A 55 -3.67 3.68 -7.54
N THR A 56 -2.74 2.74 -7.68
CA THR A 56 -2.62 1.59 -6.78
C THR A 56 -2.16 2.02 -5.38
N ILE A 57 -1.21 2.96 -5.28
CA ILE A 57 -0.78 3.57 -4.00
C ILE A 57 -1.95 4.25 -3.31
N ASN A 58 -2.67 5.13 -4.01
CA ASN A 58 -3.80 5.86 -3.43
C ASN A 58 -4.89 4.92 -2.93
N ASN A 59 -5.21 3.86 -3.69
CA ASN A 59 -6.17 2.86 -3.27
C ASN A 59 -5.67 2.03 -2.08
N LEU A 60 -4.38 1.69 -2.03
CA LEU A 60 -3.78 0.98 -0.92
C LEU A 60 -3.87 1.81 0.37
N LEU A 61 -3.45 3.08 0.35
CA LEU A 61 -3.46 3.96 1.51
C LEU A 61 -4.89 4.23 1.99
N LYS A 62 -5.80 4.59 1.07
CA LYS A 62 -7.20 4.91 1.39
C LYS A 62 -7.97 3.75 2.03
N ASN A 63 -7.68 2.51 1.63
CA ASN A 63 -8.39 1.33 2.14
C ASN A 63 -7.60 0.57 3.22
N GLY A 64 -6.31 0.88 3.37
CA GLY A 64 -5.39 0.19 4.26
C GLY A 64 -5.11 0.94 5.55
N LEU A 65 -5.30 2.26 5.60
CA LEU A 65 -4.93 3.08 6.75
C LEU A 65 -6.04 4.03 7.19
N SER A 66 -6.09 4.29 8.50
CA SER A 66 -6.94 5.30 9.11
C SER A 66 -6.20 5.98 10.27
N PRO A 67 -6.23 7.32 10.40
CA PRO A 67 -6.90 8.31 9.54
C PRO A 67 -6.29 8.40 8.13
N GLU A 68 -6.83 9.30 7.29
CA GLU A 68 -6.24 9.57 5.97
C GLU A 68 -4.77 9.97 6.11
N VAL A 69 -3.94 9.41 5.23
CA VAL A 69 -2.48 9.53 5.28
C VAL A 69 -2.08 10.92 4.79
N GLN A 70 -1.21 11.58 5.56
CA GLN A 70 -0.65 12.87 5.16
C GLN A 70 0.31 12.69 3.98
N GLU A 71 0.37 13.68 3.08
CA GLU A 71 1.21 13.60 1.86
C GLU A 71 2.67 13.29 2.19
N GLU A 72 3.21 13.92 3.25
CA GLU A 72 4.57 13.70 3.77
C GLU A 72 4.81 12.28 4.32
N ASP A 73 3.74 11.57 4.69
CA ASP A 73 3.80 10.21 5.24
C ASP A 73 3.59 9.14 4.16
N MET A 74 3.19 9.49 2.93
CA MET A 74 2.76 8.52 1.92
C MET A 74 3.84 7.46 1.61
N ASP A 75 5.09 7.87 1.38
CA ASP A 75 6.18 6.93 1.08
C ASP A 75 6.44 5.97 2.26
N GLY A 76 6.55 6.52 3.47
CA GLY A 76 6.78 5.74 4.69
C GLY A 76 5.63 4.76 4.97
N ALA A 77 4.39 5.19 4.75
CA ALA A 77 3.18 4.40 4.93
C ALA A 77 3.12 3.24 3.92
N VAL A 78 3.36 3.50 2.64
CA VAL A 78 3.42 2.46 1.59
C VAL A 78 4.48 1.41 1.94
N LYS A 79 5.69 1.86 2.29
CA LYS A 79 6.80 0.96 2.62
C LYS A 79 6.48 0.02 3.80
N GLN A 80 5.86 0.55 4.86
CA GLN A 80 5.48 -0.28 6.00
C GLN A 80 4.36 -1.26 5.68
N LEU A 81 3.34 -0.84 4.94
CA LEU A 81 2.27 -1.74 4.48
C LEU A 81 2.82 -2.89 3.63
N LEU A 82 3.67 -2.60 2.64
CA LEU A 82 4.27 -3.63 1.80
C LEU A 82 5.07 -4.65 2.62
N HIS A 83 5.85 -4.18 3.60
CA HIS A 83 6.61 -5.05 4.51
C HIS A 83 5.70 -5.94 5.37
N MET A 84 4.59 -5.41 5.87
CA MET A 84 3.59 -6.19 6.62
C MET A 84 2.97 -7.27 5.73
N PHE A 85 2.56 -6.91 4.51
CA PHE A 85 1.95 -7.87 3.58
C PHE A 85 2.94 -8.96 3.14
N ASP A 86 4.22 -8.65 2.96
CA ASP A 86 5.24 -9.67 2.65
C ASP A 86 5.56 -10.59 3.84
N LYS A 87 5.56 -10.08 5.07
CA LYS A 87 5.68 -10.93 6.27
C LYS A 87 4.49 -11.87 6.46
N SER A 88 3.30 -11.44 6.07
CA SER A 88 2.07 -12.24 6.18
C SER A 88 1.98 -13.42 5.19
N LYS A 89 2.97 -13.58 4.29
CA LYS A 89 3.07 -14.70 3.33
C LYS A 89 3.81 -15.92 3.89
N LYS A 90 4.38 -15.84 5.11
CA LYS A 90 4.98 -16.97 5.82
C LYS A 90 3.97 -17.62 6.76
#